data_AF-A0A957Q704-F1
#
_entry.id   AF-A0A957Q704-F1
#
_cell.length_a   1.000
_cell.length_b   1.000
_cell.length_c   1.000
_cell.angle_alpha   90.00
_cell.angle_beta   90.00
_cell.angle_gamma   90.00
#
_symmetry.space_group_name_H-M   'P 1'
#
loop_
_entity.id
_entity.type
_entity.pdbx_description
1 polymer ?
#
loop_
_entity_poly.entity_id
_entity_poly.type
_entity_poly.pdbx_seq_one_letter_code
_entity_poly.pdbx_strand_id
1 'polypeptide(L)'
;IQGSGLTAYTVPRVTALAYAFLQHEDCQVDTTRLRRYLTGYQQVTPLTMGEIWALPIMLRLALLEVLANAAGNLVHLPSLEHPSPLVFITTEALRPEEVVARSIPSLRILDSQSWPEFFEEVSLVHKILCTDPVGIYPQMDFDTRNRYREVIEELALAIDESEVGVAQTALRMAGDVYEPGQATNGQHEHTNGATQNHDAVARETVQVPREGHVGYYLVDDGREALERAVGYRPTGLLWLRRQILRHPTITYLGSAALLTLVVLLLALWYAEATRGGPWMLVLVTLLVLVPASTVALNVLNTLFTRILPPHVLPKLDFSEGVPAEARTMVVVPALLSQQQDVDSLCSQLELHYLRCADRRVVTTQSANQDEILPNPITFALLTDYGDAPEEEMPEDHALIEAATAAITALNEKYVERPFYLFHRHRLWNESEGVWMGWERKRGKLQELNRLLRGADDTSYSVQVGEHATLSTVRYIITLDADTLLPRGEAHR
;
A
#
# COMPACT_ATOMS: atom_id res chain seq x y z
N ILE A 1 -30.29 -26.40 24.38
CA ILE A 1 -29.93 -27.25 25.53
C ILE A 1 -30.35 -26.51 26.80
N GLN A 2 -31.49 -26.86 27.39
CA GLN A 2 -31.96 -26.38 28.70
C GLN A 2 -32.31 -27.63 29.50
N GLY A 3 -31.41 -28.09 30.36
CA GLY A 3 -31.63 -29.34 31.08
C GLY A 3 -30.40 -29.96 31.75
N SER A 4 -29.50 -29.15 32.31
CA SER A 4 -28.54 -29.58 33.34
C SER A 4 -28.01 -28.32 34.01
N GLY A 5 -27.79 -28.37 35.33
CA GLY A 5 -27.37 -27.24 36.17
C GLY A 5 -25.96 -26.71 35.89
N LEU A 6 -25.65 -26.42 34.64
CA LEU A 6 -24.49 -25.63 34.24
C LEU A 6 -24.90 -24.16 34.39
N THR A 7 -24.23 -23.45 35.30
CA THR A 7 -24.17 -21.98 35.28
C THR A 7 -24.00 -21.54 33.82
N ALA A 8 -24.83 -20.60 33.35
CA ALA A 8 -24.79 -20.14 31.96
C ALA A 8 -23.43 -19.48 31.68
N TYR A 9 -22.46 -20.27 31.24
CA TYR A 9 -21.17 -19.77 30.79
C TYR A 9 -21.41 -19.02 29.48
N THR A 10 -21.22 -17.70 29.50
CA THR A 10 -21.14 -16.90 28.28
C THR A 10 -19.83 -17.22 27.59
N VAL A 11 -19.88 -18.15 26.65
CA VAL A 11 -18.74 -18.53 25.81
C VAL A 11 -18.78 -17.69 24.54
N PRO A 12 -17.64 -17.16 24.04
CA PRO A 12 -17.56 -16.56 22.72
C PRO A 12 -18.08 -17.52 21.63
N ARG A 13 -18.88 -17.00 20.69
CA ARG A 13 -19.50 -17.81 19.63
C ARG A 13 -18.48 -18.60 18.81
N VAL A 14 -17.36 -17.96 18.45
CA VAL A 14 -16.24 -18.59 17.73
C VAL A 14 -15.67 -19.79 18.48
N THR A 15 -15.59 -19.73 19.81
CA THR A 15 -15.14 -20.85 20.64
C THR A 15 -16.13 -21.98 20.51
N ALA A 16 -17.42 -21.74 20.75
CA ALA A 16 -18.46 -22.78 20.60
C ALA A 16 -18.46 -23.41 19.19
N LEU A 17 -18.25 -22.61 18.14
CA LEU A 17 -18.12 -23.09 16.76
C LEU A 17 -16.93 -24.03 16.57
N ALA A 18 -15.77 -23.71 17.15
CA ALA A 18 -14.58 -24.55 17.08
C ALA A 18 -14.80 -25.93 17.70
N TYR A 19 -15.40 -26.01 18.90
CA TYR A 19 -15.71 -27.30 19.54
C TYR A 19 -16.75 -28.08 18.75
N ALA A 20 -17.80 -27.41 18.25
CA ALA A 20 -18.84 -28.06 17.44
C ALA A 20 -18.28 -28.63 16.12
N PHE A 21 -17.37 -27.91 15.46
CA PHE A 21 -16.67 -28.40 14.27
C PHE A 21 -15.82 -29.65 14.59
N LEU A 22 -15.00 -29.58 15.65
CA LEU A 22 -14.16 -30.71 16.05
C LEU A 22 -14.98 -31.94 16.47
N GLN A 23 -16.14 -31.73 17.09
CA GLN A 23 -17.05 -32.82 17.42
C GLN A 23 -17.64 -33.48 16.17
N HIS A 24 -18.03 -32.69 15.16
CA HIS A 24 -18.60 -33.22 13.92
C HIS A 24 -17.56 -33.95 13.06
N GLU A 25 -16.31 -33.49 13.06
CA GLU A 25 -15.22 -34.06 12.27
C GLU A 25 -14.31 -35.02 13.07
N ASP A 26 -14.75 -35.50 14.23
CA ASP A 26 -13.99 -36.41 15.09
C ASP A 26 -12.53 -35.97 15.34
N CYS A 27 -12.33 -34.70 15.69
CA CYS A 27 -11.03 -34.05 15.91
C CYS A 27 -10.10 -33.99 14.68
N GLN A 28 -10.59 -34.32 13.48
CA GLN A 28 -9.85 -34.13 12.24
C GLN A 28 -10.12 -32.73 11.68
N VAL A 29 -9.04 -31.97 11.47
CA VAL A 29 -9.13 -30.66 10.82
C VAL A 29 -8.77 -30.79 9.35
N ASP A 30 -9.73 -30.47 8.50
CA ASP A 30 -9.56 -30.25 7.07
C ASP A 30 -10.08 -28.84 6.75
N THR A 31 -9.24 -28.00 6.16
CA THR A 31 -9.54 -26.59 5.87
C THR A 31 -10.65 -26.46 4.82
N THR A 32 -10.77 -27.41 3.90
CA THR A 32 -11.85 -27.46 2.90
C THR A 32 -13.20 -27.73 3.55
N ARG A 33 -13.23 -28.59 4.57
CA ARG A 33 -14.44 -28.90 5.35
C ARG A 33 -14.79 -27.76 6.29
N LEU A 34 -13.79 -27.21 6.98
CA LEU A 34 -13.95 -26.04 7.84
C LEU A 34 -14.56 -24.86 7.09
N ARG A 35 -14.07 -24.57 5.88
CA ARG A 35 -14.65 -23.54 5.01
C ARG A 35 -16.11 -23.79 4.68
N ARG A 36 -16.48 -25.01 4.32
CA ARG A 36 -17.88 -25.39 4.03
C ARG A 36 -18.77 -25.23 5.27
N TYR A 37 -18.28 -25.68 6.42
CA TYR A 37 -18.96 -25.54 7.71
C TYR A 37 -19.24 -24.06 8.05
N LEU A 38 -18.21 -23.20 7.98
CA LEU A 38 -18.37 -21.77 8.25
C LEU A 38 -19.26 -21.07 7.22
N THR A 39 -19.17 -21.46 5.95
CA THR A 39 -20.04 -20.91 4.90
C THR A 39 -21.49 -21.23 5.17
N GLY A 40 -21.80 -22.46 5.61
CA GLY A 40 -23.15 -22.86 6.01
C GLY A 40 -23.64 -22.11 7.25
N TYR A 41 -22.79 -21.98 8.28
CA TYR A 41 -23.14 -21.25 9.50
C TYR A 41 -23.47 -19.77 9.23
N GLN A 42 -22.66 -19.11 8.40
CA GLN A 42 -22.80 -17.71 8.06
C GLN A 42 -24.06 -17.37 7.23
N GLN A 43 -24.77 -18.38 6.68
CA GLN A 43 -26.07 -18.17 6.04
C GLN A 43 -27.17 -17.81 7.06
N VAL A 44 -27.00 -18.22 8.33
CA VAL A 44 -27.98 -17.96 9.39
C VAL A 44 -27.52 -16.80 10.25
N THR A 45 -26.24 -16.76 10.61
CA THR A 45 -25.69 -15.65 11.42
C THR A 45 -24.28 -15.31 10.95
N PRO A 46 -24.09 -14.12 10.36
CA PRO A 46 -22.77 -13.63 9.97
C PRO A 46 -21.78 -13.70 11.13
N LEU A 47 -20.54 -14.02 10.80
CA LEU A 47 -19.41 -13.91 11.73
C LEU A 47 -18.73 -12.57 11.50
N THR A 48 -18.31 -11.94 12.59
CA THR A 48 -17.48 -10.74 12.49
C THR A 48 -16.08 -11.09 12.00
N MET A 49 -15.38 -10.13 11.40
CA MET A 49 -14.00 -10.33 10.96
C MET A 49 -13.09 -10.71 12.14
N GLY A 50 -13.31 -10.10 13.31
CA GLY A 50 -12.65 -10.49 14.56
C GLY A 50 -12.93 -11.94 14.98
N GLU A 51 -14.17 -12.44 14.81
CA GLU A 51 -14.51 -13.85 15.07
C GLU A 51 -13.78 -14.79 14.09
N ILE A 52 -13.69 -14.44 12.80
CA ILE A 52 -12.99 -15.26 11.81
C ILE A 52 -11.48 -15.30 12.12
N TRP A 53 -10.87 -14.17 12.49
CA TRP A 53 -9.45 -14.10 12.87
C TRP A 53 -9.13 -14.82 14.18
N ALA A 54 -10.09 -14.91 15.11
CA ALA A 54 -9.91 -15.66 16.35
C ALA A 54 -10.01 -17.18 16.15
N LEU A 55 -10.64 -17.65 15.07
CA LEU A 55 -10.90 -19.07 14.81
C LEU A 55 -9.65 -19.98 14.85
N PRO A 56 -8.49 -19.62 14.26
CA PRO A 56 -7.28 -20.46 14.30
C PRO A 56 -6.84 -20.77 15.73
N ILE A 57 -6.83 -19.73 16.57
CA ILE A 57 -6.42 -19.81 17.96
C ILE A 57 -7.43 -20.64 18.74
N MET A 58 -8.73 -20.45 18.48
CA MET A 58 -9.79 -21.21 19.14
C MET A 58 -9.80 -22.69 18.75
N LEU A 59 -9.55 -23.03 17.48
CA LEU A 59 -9.39 -24.41 17.02
C LEU A 59 -8.17 -25.08 17.64
N ARG A 60 -7.03 -24.38 17.72
CA ARG A 60 -5.82 -24.88 18.38
C ARG A 60 -6.06 -25.11 19.86
N LEU A 61 -6.69 -24.16 20.56
CA LEU A 61 -7.02 -24.28 21.97
C LEU A 61 -7.95 -25.48 22.22
N ALA A 62 -9.03 -25.59 21.44
CA ALA A 62 -9.98 -26.70 21.55
C ALA A 62 -9.31 -28.06 21.30
N LEU A 63 -8.48 -28.18 20.26
CA LEU A 63 -7.70 -29.41 20.01
C LEU A 63 -6.73 -29.74 21.14
N LEU A 64 -6.04 -28.75 21.70
CA LEU A 64 -5.08 -28.95 22.79
C LEU A 64 -5.78 -29.40 24.07
N GLU A 65 -6.94 -28.84 24.40
CA GLU A 65 -7.72 -29.29 25.55
C GLU A 65 -8.23 -30.72 25.38
N VAL A 66 -8.76 -31.05 24.20
CA VAL A 66 -9.20 -32.41 23.85
C VAL A 66 -8.03 -33.40 23.92
N LEU A 67 -6.88 -33.02 23.37
CA LEU A 67 -5.66 -33.83 23.41
C LEU A 67 -5.14 -34.02 24.84
N ALA A 68 -5.11 -32.95 25.65
CA ALA A 68 -4.64 -33.01 27.03
C ALA A 68 -5.52 -33.93 27.88
N ASN A 69 -6.85 -33.86 27.70
CA ASN A 69 -7.79 -34.74 28.38
C ASN A 69 -7.60 -36.21 27.95
N ALA A 70 -7.49 -36.47 26.64
CA ALA A 70 -7.27 -37.82 26.13
C ALA A 70 -5.94 -38.43 26.60
N ALA A 71 -4.85 -37.65 26.58
CA ALA A 71 -3.55 -38.07 27.09
C ALA A 71 -3.56 -38.30 28.60
N GLY A 72 -4.23 -37.42 29.37
CA GLY A 72 -4.41 -37.58 30.81
C GLY A 72 -5.13 -38.88 31.16
N ASN A 73 -6.17 -39.23 30.41
CA ASN A 73 -6.91 -40.49 30.57
C ASN A 73 -6.05 -41.72 30.26
N LEU A 74 -5.17 -41.66 29.24
CA LEU A 74 -4.26 -42.76 28.89
C LEU A 74 -3.17 -43.01 29.95
N VAL A 75 -2.71 -41.95 30.63
CA VAL A 75 -1.62 -42.02 31.62
C VAL A 75 -2.16 -42.08 33.05
N HIS A 76 -3.48 -42.12 33.23
CA HIS A 76 -4.17 -42.10 34.53
C HIS A 76 -3.78 -40.89 35.40
N LEU A 77 -3.58 -39.72 34.77
CA LEU A 77 -3.37 -38.48 35.49
C LEU A 77 -4.69 -38.00 36.13
N PRO A 78 -4.64 -37.32 37.28
CA PRO A 78 -5.82 -36.69 37.86
C PRO A 78 -6.42 -35.70 36.85
N SER A 79 -7.75 -35.72 36.71
CA SER A 79 -8.48 -34.82 35.83
C SER A 79 -8.12 -33.37 36.14
N LEU A 80 -8.13 -32.51 35.10
CA LEU A 80 -7.91 -31.07 35.27
C LEU A 80 -8.85 -30.53 36.35
N GLU A 81 -8.34 -29.73 37.29
CA GLU A 81 -9.14 -29.19 38.41
C GLU A 81 -10.29 -28.28 37.93
N HIS A 82 -10.16 -27.71 36.72
CA HIS A 82 -11.17 -26.89 36.05
C HIS A 82 -11.23 -27.24 34.55
N PRO A 83 -11.91 -28.33 34.15
CA PRO A 83 -12.09 -28.62 32.73
C PRO A 83 -13.02 -27.57 32.11
N SER A 84 -12.67 -27.09 30.91
CA SER A 84 -13.55 -26.20 30.15
C SER A 84 -14.91 -26.89 29.96
N PRO A 85 -16.05 -26.19 30.17
CA PRO A 85 -17.38 -26.79 30.07
C PRO A 85 -17.66 -27.35 28.66
N LEU A 86 -16.91 -26.92 27.65
CA LEU A 86 -17.01 -27.39 26.27
C LEU A 86 -16.23 -28.68 26.01
N VAL A 87 -15.26 -29.05 26.86
CA VAL A 87 -14.49 -30.30 26.75
C VAL A 87 -15.41 -31.51 26.94
N PHE A 88 -16.47 -31.37 27.73
CA PHE A 88 -17.48 -32.43 27.92
C PHE A 88 -18.30 -32.72 26.65
N ILE A 89 -18.35 -31.80 25.70
CA ILE A 89 -19.08 -31.98 24.44
C ILE A 89 -18.24 -32.81 23.44
N THR A 90 -16.93 -32.94 23.65
CA THR A 90 -16.02 -33.28 22.53
C THR A 90 -15.57 -34.73 22.33
N THR A 91 -15.80 -35.70 23.22
CA THR A 91 -15.18 -37.04 23.00
C THR A 91 -15.92 -38.25 23.56
N GLU A 92 -17.26 -38.23 23.74
CA GLU A 92 -17.96 -39.44 24.25
C GLU A 92 -17.91 -40.64 23.30
N ALA A 93 -17.70 -40.42 22.00
CA ALA A 93 -17.77 -41.45 20.97
C ALA A 93 -16.43 -42.11 20.58
N LEU A 94 -15.28 -41.51 20.95
CA LEU A 94 -13.95 -41.91 20.46
C LEU A 94 -13.08 -42.46 21.57
N ARG A 95 -12.20 -43.43 21.25
CA ARG A 95 -11.20 -43.91 22.21
C ARG A 95 -10.11 -42.85 22.42
N PRO A 96 -9.54 -42.70 23.64
CA PRO A 96 -8.48 -41.73 23.89
C PRO A 96 -7.27 -41.85 22.95
N GLU A 97 -6.91 -43.07 22.54
CA GLU A 97 -5.83 -43.35 21.58
C GLU A 97 -6.10 -42.74 20.19
N GLU A 98 -7.35 -42.83 19.73
CA GLU A 98 -7.79 -42.30 18.43
C GLU A 98 -7.81 -40.77 18.44
N VAL A 99 -8.24 -40.18 19.55
CA VAL A 99 -8.23 -38.72 19.75
C VAL A 99 -6.80 -38.19 19.66
N VAL A 100 -5.84 -38.80 20.36
CA VAL A 100 -4.43 -38.42 20.29
C VAL A 100 -3.89 -38.52 18.86
N ALA A 101 -4.16 -39.65 18.19
CA ALA A 101 -3.66 -39.90 16.83
C ALA A 101 -4.24 -38.94 15.78
N ARG A 102 -5.48 -38.46 15.96
CA ARG A 102 -6.15 -37.51 15.06
C ARG A 102 -5.79 -36.06 15.35
N SER A 103 -5.62 -35.68 16.61
CA SER A 103 -5.31 -34.31 17.01
C SER A 103 -3.92 -33.83 16.58
N ILE A 104 -2.90 -34.71 16.59
CA ILE A 104 -1.53 -34.33 16.22
C ILE A 104 -1.43 -33.88 14.73
N PRO A 105 -1.92 -34.64 13.74
CA PRO A 105 -1.98 -34.18 12.36
C PRO A 105 -2.83 -32.91 12.18
N SER A 106 -3.97 -32.81 12.87
CA SER A 106 -4.83 -31.62 12.82
C SER A 106 -4.12 -30.35 13.28
N LEU A 107 -3.35 -30.42 14.37
CA LEU A 107 -2.52 -29.30 14.84
C LEU A 107 -1.47 -28.89 13.80
N ARG A 108 -0.86 -29.86 13.12
CA ARG A 108 0.10 -29.59 12.04
C ARG A 108 -0.57 -28.91 10.85
N ILE A 109 -1.78 -29.32 10.46
CA ILE A 109 -2.55 -28.69 9.39
C ILE A 109 -2.86 -27.23 9.73
N LEU A 110 -3.30 -26.95 10.96
CA LEU A 110 -3.57 -25.59 11.43
C LEU A 110 -2.33 -24.69 11.46
N ASP A 111 -1.13 -25.27 11.57
CA ASP A 111 0.14 -24.53 11.54
C ASP A 111 0.62 -24.23 10.11
N SER A 112 0.42 -25.17 9.18
CA SER A 112 0.82 -25.01 7.77
C SER A 112 -0.15 -24.16 6.93
N GLN A 113 -1.34 -23.84 7.45
CA GLN A 113 -2.38 -23.13 6.69
C GLN A 113 -2.07 -21.63 6.53
N SER A 114 -2.22 -21.11 5.31
CA SER A 114 -2.30 -19.66 5.05
C SER A 114 -3.64 -19.13 5.57
N TRP A 115 -3.64 -18.59 6.77
CA TRP A 115 -4.82 -17.97 7.38
C TRP A 115 -5.31 -16.69 6.69
N PRO A 116 -4.44 -15.84 6.12
CA PRO A 116 -4.88 -14.70 5.30
C PRO A 116 -5.75 -15.13 4.11
N GLU A 117 -5.31 -16.12 3.33
CA GLU A 117 -6.09 -16.66 2.20
C GLU A 117 -7.40 -17.30 2.69
N PHE A 118 -7.33 -18.11 3.75
CA PHE A 118 -8.51 -18.73 4.34
C PHE A 118 -9.54 -17.69 4.80
N PHE A 119 -9.08 -16.60 5.42
CA PHE A 119 -9.94 -15.50 5.87
C PHE A 119 -10.68 -14.87 4.68
N GLU A 120 -9.98 -14.57 3.60
CA GLU A 120 -10.58 -13.95 2.41
C GLU A 120 -11.60 -14.88 1.75
N GLU A 121 -11.38 -16.19 1.72
CA GLU A 121 -12.35 -17.16 1.21
C GLU A 121 -13.65 -17.26 2.03
N VAL A 122 -13.59 -16.98 3.34
CA VAL A 122 -14.71 -17.16 4.26
C VAL A 122 -15.43 -15.85 4.59
N SER A 123 -14.71 -14.73 4.61
CA SER A 123 -15.23 -13.41 5.01
C SER A 123 -16.33 -12.91 4.06
N LEU A 124 -17.52 -12.67 4.62
CA LEU A 124 -18.63 -12.07 3.86
C LEU A 124 -18.32 -10.62 3.47
N VAL A 125 -17.68 -9.86 4.35
CA VAL A 125 -17.26 -8.47 4.08
C VAL A 125 -16.31 -8.45 2.89
N HIS A 126 -15.30 -9.32 2.87
CA HIS A 126 -14.38 -9.42 1.72
C HIS A 126 -15.13 -9.74 0.42
N LYS A 127 -16.04 -10.72 0.43
CA LYS A 127 -16.85 -11.08 -0.75
C LYS A 127 -17.69 -9.92 -1.26
N ILE A 128 -18.26 -9.11 -0.38
CA ILE A 128 -19.02 -7.91 -0.75
C ILE A 128 -18.10 -6.87 -1.39
N LEU A 129 -16.93 -6.59 -0.78
CA LEU A 129 -15.97 -5.64 -1.34
C LEU A 129 -15.39 -6.11 -2.68
N CYS A 130 -15.30 -7.42 -2.93
CA CYS A 130 -14.91 -7.96 -4.23
C CYS A 130 -15.93 -7.71 -5.35
N THR A 131 -17.16 -7.31 -5.01
CA THR A 131 -18.16 -6.86 -5.99
C THR A 131 -18.06 -5.36 -6.28
N ASP A 132 -16.94 -4.72 -5.91
CA ASP A 132 -16.58 -3.34 -6.27
C ASP A 132 -16.95 -3.04 -7.74
N PRO A 133 -17.73 -1.98 -8.02
CA PRO A 133 -18.24 -1.71 -9.37
C PRO A 133 -17.13 -1.53 -10.41
N VAL A 134 -15.99 -1.00 -9.98
CA VAL A 134 -14.81 -0.78 -10.82
C VAL A 134 -13.91 -2.02 -10.93
N GLY A 135 -14.07 -2.99 -10.01
CA GLY A 135 -13.29 -4.22 -9.99
C GLY A 135 -11.82 -4.03 -9.59
N ILE A 136 -11.46 -2.93 -8.90
CA ILE A 136 -10.08 -2.68 -8.46
C ILE A 136 -9.81 -3.36 -7.11
N TYR A 137 -10.78 -3.39 -6.19
CA TYR A 137 -10.58 -3.97 -4.87
C TYR A 137 -9.97 -5.40 -4.89
N PRO A 138 -10.43 -6.35 -5.74
CA PRO A 138 -9.81 -7.68 -5.84
C PRO A 138 -8.35 -7.68 -6.29
N GLN A 139 -7.92 -6.64 -7.02
CA GLN A 139 -6.56 -6.48 -7.55
C GLN A 139 -5.62 -5.80 -6.54
N MET A 140 -6.11 -5.42 -5.36
CA MET A 140 -5.31 -4.77 -4.32
C MET A 140 -4.51 -5.78 -3.50
N ASP A 141 -3.37 -5.34 -2.95
CA ASP A 141 -2.60 -6.16 -2.03
C ASP A 141 -3.37 -6.47 -0.74
N PHE A 142 -2.96 -7.54 -0.06
CA PHE A 142 -3.64 -7.99 1.14
C PHE A 142 -3.71 -6.90 2.22
N ASP A 143 -2.63 -6.13 2.39
CA ASP A 143 -2.54 -5.08 3.42
C ASP A 143 -3.52 -3.93 3.13
N THR A 144 -3.64 -3.49 1.88
CA THR A 144 -4.64 -2.48 1.49
C THR A 144 -6.06 -3.00 1.68
N ARG A 145 -6.33 -4.23 1.23
CA ARG A 145 -7.65 -4.86 1.42
C ARG A 145 -7.98 -5.01 2.90
N ASN A 146 -6.99 -5.32 3.74
CA ASN A 146 -7.15 -5.42 5.18
C ASN A 146 -7.45 -4.05 5.82
N ARG A 147 -6.75 -2.99 5.42
CA ARG A 147 -7.04 -1.64 5.91
C ARG A 147 -8.48 -1.19 5.59
N TYR A 148 -9.01 -1.55 4.43
CA TYR A 148 -10.40 -1.24 4.08
C TYR A 148 -11.38 -1.98 5.00
N ARG A 149 -11.07 -3.23 5.32
CA ARG A 149 -11.82 -4.06 6.27
C ARG A 149 -11.76 -3.52 7.69
N GLU A 150 -10.58 -3.09 8.16
CA GLU A 150 -10.41 -2.47 9.49
C GLU A 150 -11.27 -1.21 9.65
N VAL A 151 -11.41 -0.39 8.60
CA VAL A 151 -12.32 0.78 8.66
C VAL A 151 -13.78 0.34 8.82
N ILE A 152 -14.20 -0.72 8.14
CA ILE A 152 -15.56 -1.25 8.27
C ILE A 152 -15.80 -1.77 9.68
N GLU A 153 -14.84 -2.49 10.26
CA GLU A 153 -14.89 -2.96 11.65
C GLU A 153 -14.99 -1.78 12.64
N GLU A 154 -14.13 -0.77 12.49
CA GLU A 154 -14.13 0.45 13.32
C GLU A 154 -15.52 1.12 13.29
N LEU A 155 -16.08 1.30 12.09
CA LEU A 155 -17.38 1.93 11.91
C LEU A 155 -18.51 1.09 12.50
N ALA A 156 -18.55 -0.22 12.19
CA ALA A 156 -19.57 -1.14 12.67
C ALA A 156 -19.60 -1.23 14.20
N LEU A 157 -18.43 -1.34 14.83
CA LEU A 157 -18.30 -1.39 16.28
C LEU A 157 -18.74 -0.09 16.95
N ALA A 158 -18.51 1.05 16.32
CA ALA A 158 -18.84 2.33 16.93
C ALA A 158 -20.33 2.70 16.87
N ILE A 159 -21.10 2.07 15.98
CA ILE A 159 -22.53 2.31 15.81
C ILE A 159 -23.40 1.12 16.26
N ASP A 160 -22.79 0.01 16.69
CA ASP A 160 -23.46 -1.25 17.06
C ASP A 160 -24.28 -1.86 15.90
N GLU A 161 -23.74 -1.79 14.68
CA GLU A 161 -24.34 -2.38 13.46
C GLU A 161 -23.49 -3.53 12.93
N SER A 162 -24.05 -4.33 12.02
CA SER A 162 -23.30 -5.40 11.37
C SER A 162 -22.24 -4.85 10.40
N GLU A 163 -21.03 -5.43 10.44
CA GLU A 163 -19.94 -5.14 9.48
C GLU A 163 -20.39 -5.34 8.02
N VAL A 164 -21.23 -6.35 7.79
CA VAL A 164 -21.84 -6.63 6.48
C VAL A 164 -22.72 -5.47 6.00
N GLY A 165 -23.52 -4.86 6.89
CA GLY A 165 -24.38 -3.73 6.56
C GLY A 165 -23.59 -2.46 6.20
N VAL A 166 -22.49 -2.20 6.93
CA VAL A 166 -21.58 -1.09 6.62
C VAL A 166 -20.91 -1.31 5.25
N ALA A 167 -20.43 -2.52 4.98
CA ALA A 167 -19.83 -2.89 3.70
C ALA A 167 -20.81 -2.72 2.52
N GLN A 168 -22.06 -3.18 2.68
CA GLN A 168 -23.11 -3.02 1.67
C GLN A 168 -23.46 -1.55 1.42
N THR A 169 -23.45 -0.71 2.45
CA THR A 169 -23.72 0.72 2.30
C THR A 169 -22.62 1.40 1.51
N ALA A 170 -21.34 1.10 1.81
CA ALA A 170 -20.21 1.63 1.05
C ALA A 170 -20.25 1.19 -0.43
N LEU A 171 -20.57 -0.09 -0.68
CA LEU A 171 -20.70 -0.63 -2.03
C LEU A 171 -21.86 0.03 -2.80
N ARG A 172 -23.02 0.20 -2.16
CA ARG A 172 -24.17 0.86 -2.78
C ARG A 172 -23.84 2.29 -3.19
N MET A 173 -23.18 3.06 -2.31
CA MET A 173 -22.78 4.42 -2.63
C MET A 173 -21.82 4.48 -3.83
N ALA A 174 -20.88 3.53 -3.93
CA ALA A 174 -20.01 3.40 -5.10
C ALA A 174 -20.77 3.00 -6.37
N GLY A 175 -21.72 2.07 -6.25
CA GLY A 175 -22.56 1.61 -7.36
C GLY A 175 -23.54 2.65 -7.87
N ASP A 176 -24.08 3.52 -7.00
CA ASP A 176 -25.00 4.59 -7.37
C ASP A 176 -24.31 5.63 -8.30
N VAL A 177 -22.98 5.77 -8.20
CA VAL A 177 -22.20 6.68 -9.06
C VAL A 177 -21.70 5.98 -10.32
N TYR A 178 -21.42 4.69 -10.24
CA TYR A 178 -20.87 3.91 -11.35
C TYR A 178 -21.87 2.88 -11.88
N GLU A 179 -22.61 3.27 -12.93
CA GLU A 179 -23.35 2.31 -13.76
C GLU A 179 -22.41 1.71 -14.83
N PRO A 180 -22.24 0.38 -14.89
CA PRO A 180 -21.41 -0.25 -15.91
C PRO A 180 -22.00 0.01 -17.31
N GLY A 181 -21.38 0.94 -18.06
CA GLY A 181 -21.79 1.31 -19.41
C GLY A 181 -21.87 2.82 -19.69
N GLN A 182 -21.85 3.67 -18.66
CA GLN A 182 -21.69 5.12 -18.82
C GLN A 182 -20.24 5.51 -18.54
N ALA A 183 -19.38 5.40 -19.56
CA ALA A 183 -18.13 6.15 -19.55
C ALA A 183 -18.52 7.63 -19.51
N THR A 184 -18.41 8.26 -18.34
CA THR A 184 -18.63 9.67 -18.16
C THR A 184 -17.61 10.42 -19.01
N ASN A 185 -18.08 11.05 -20.09
CA ASN A 185 -17.34 12.11 -20.74
C ASN A 185 -17.08 13.18 -19.67
N GLY A 186 -15.86 13.23 -19.15
CA GLY A 186 -15.45 14.16 -18.10
C GLY A 186 -15.60 15.61 -18.53
N GLN A 187 -16.78 16.18 -18.30
CA GLN A 187 -16.98 17.62 -18.14
C GLN A 187 -16.98 17.91 -16.65
N HIS A 188 -15.78 17.98 -16.06
CA HIS A 188 -15.62 18.82 -14.88
C HIS A 188 -15.33 20.24 -15.37
N GLU A 189 -16.34 21.08 -15.29
CA GLU A 189 -16.24 22.53 -15.37
C GLU A 189 -15.25 23.04 -14.31
N HIS A 190 -13.98 23.17 -14.70
CA HIS A 190 -13.12 24.18 -14.10
C HIS A 190 -13.36 25.50 -14.83
N THR A 191 -14.23 26.31 -14.25
CA THR A 191 -14.40 27.71 -14.62
C THR A 191 -13.07 28.46 -14.51
N ASN A 192 -12.72 29.10 -15.63
CA ASN A 192 -11.91 30.32 -15.84
C ASN A 192 -10.39 30.20 -16.02
N GLY A 193 -9.95 30.43 -17.26
CA GLY A 193 -8.62 30.95 -17.60
C GLY A 193 -8.08 30.45 -18.94
N ALA A 194 -8.47 31.10 -20.04
CA ALA A 194 -8.14 30.75 -21.43
C ALA A 194 -6.63 30.67 -21.75
N THR A 195 -6.21 29.65 -22.52
CA THR A 195 -5.46 29.79 -23.79
C THR A 195 -5.57 28.46 -24.57
N GLN A 196 -5.90 28.54 -25.86
CA GLN A 196 -6.15 27.41 -26.78
C GLN A 196 -4.85 26.94 -27.50
N ASN A 197 -4.91 25.71 -28.04
CA ASN A 197 -4.04 25.03 -29.03
C ASN A 197 -2.90 24.18 -28.43
N HIS A 198 -2.61 22.93 -28.82
CA HIS A 198 -2.89 22.12 -30.03
C HIS A 198 -3.03 20.62 -29.69
N ASP A 199 -3.79 19.91 -30.52
CA ASP A 199 -3.62 18.51 -30.97
C ASP A 199 -2.95 17.52 -29.99
N ALA A 200 -3.73 17.02 -29.04
CA ALA A 200 -3.39 15.79 -28.32
C ALA A 200 -4.33 14.68 -28.81
N VAL A 201 -3.74 13.67 -29.44
CA VAL A 201 -4.37 12.37 -29.73
C VAL A 201 -5.08 11.90 -28.46
N ALA A 202 -6.41 11.92 -28.51
CA ALA A 202 -7.27 11.55 -27.41
C ALA A 202 -7.02 10.07 -27.07
N ARG A 203 -6.22 9.84 -26.03
CA ARG A 203 -6.20 8.55 -25.34
C ARG A 203 -7.58 8.39 -24.72
N GLU A 204 -8.35 7.45 -25.24
CA GLU A 204 -9.59 6.96 -24.63
C GLU A 204 -9.24 6.14 -23.38
N THR A 205 -8.51 6.76 -22.44
CA THR A 205 -8.44 6.26 -21.07
C THR A 205 -9.83 6.48 -20.49
N VAL A 206 -10.59 5.41 -20.35
CA VAL A 206 -11.80 5.38 -19.51
C VAL A 206 -11.35 5.83 -18.13
N GLN A 207 -11.49 7.13 -17.84
CA GLN A 207 -11.22 7.68 -16.53
C GLN A 207 -12.38 7.23 -15.66
N VAL A 208 -12.20 6.08 -15.00
CA VAL A 208 -13.19 5.63 -14.03
C VAL A 208 -13.27 6.70 -12.94
N PRO A 209 -14.45 7.28 -12.69
CA PRO A 209 -14.60 8.26 -11.61
C PRO A 209 -14.16 7.62 -10.30
N ARG A 210 -13.33 8.32 -9.52
CA ARG A 210 -12.81 7.84 -8.23
C ARG A 210 -13.95 7.45 -7.28
N GLU A 211 -15.05 8.17 -7.37
CA GLU A 211 -16.30 7.96 -6.62
C GLU A 211 -16.96 6.60 -6.93
N GLY A 212 -16.66 5.98 -8.07
CA GLY A 212 -17.17 4.66 -8.42
C GLY A 212 -16.51 3.51 -7.65
N HIS A 213 -15.35 3.76 -7.01
CA HIS A 213 -14.60 2.74 -6.29
C HIS A 213 -14.92 2.76 -4.78
N VAL A 214 -15.11 1.59 -4.18
CA VAL A 214 -15.46 1.45 -2.76
C VAL A 214 -14.43 2.10 -1.81
N GLY A 215 -13.15 2.11 -2.18
CA GLY A 215 -12.08 2.74 -1.41
C GLY A 215 -12.26 4.24 -1.19
N TYR A 216 -12.92 4.94 -2.12
CA TYR A 216 -13.19 6.37 -1.99
C TYR A 216 -14.04 6.67 -0.73
N TYR A 217 -15.02 5.83 -0.44
CA TYR A 217 -15.89 5.97 0.73
C TYR A 217 -15.30 5.42 2.02
N LEU A 218 -14.31 4.52 1.94
CA LEU A 218 -13.70 3.92 3.13
C LEU A 218 -12.49 4.72 3.63
N VAL A 219 -11.57 5.09 2.74
CA VAL A 219 -10.27 5.66 3.14
C VAL A 219 -10.01 7.07 2.65
N ASP A 220 -10.82 7.59 1.73
CA ASP A 220 -10.60 8.87 1.05
C ASP A 220 -11.72 9.91 1.40
N ASP A 221 -11.82 10.98 0.60
CA ASP A 221 -12.76 12.10 0.78
C ASP A 221 -14.24 11.68 0.94
N GLY A 222 -14.64 10.53 0.38
CA GLY A 222 -16.00 9.99 0.50
C GLY A 222 -16.37 9.50 1.91
N ARG A 223 -15.39 9.39 2.82
CA ARG A 223 -15.60 8.85 4.18
C ARG A 223 -16.64 9.61 4.99
N GLU A 224 -16.69 10.94 4.90
CA GLU A 224 -17.70 11.72 5.61
C GLU A 224 -19.13 11.47 5.09
N ALA A 225 -19.28 11.09 3.82
CA ALA A 225 -20.57 10.74 3.25
C ALA A 225 -21.04 9.37 3.74
N LEU A 226 -20.13 8.38 3.79
CA LEU A 226 -20.43 7.06 4.34
C LEU A 226 -20.83 7.15 5.81
N GLU A 227 -20.07 7.88 6.62
CA GLU A 227 -20.37 8.04 8.04
C GLU A 227 -21.73 8.67 8.29
N ARG A 228 -22.13 9.66 7.48
CA ARG A 228 -23.47 10.23 7.53
C ARG A 228 -24.55 9.23 7.13
N ALA A 229 -24.29 8.40 6.12
CA ALA A 229 -25.24 7.40 5.64
C ALA A 229 -25.48 6.29 6.67
N VAL A 230 -24.44 5.91 7.42
CA VAL A 230 -24.49 4.86 8.45
C VAL A 230 -24.81 5.45 9.84
N GLY A 231 -24.86 6.78 9.99
CA GLY A 231 -25.23 7.46 11.24
C GLY A 231 -24.10 7.60 12.26
N TYR A 232 -22.85 7.38 11.86
CA TYR A 232 -21.67 7.56 12.69
C TYR A 232 -21.36 9.04 12.93
N ARG A 233 -20.99 9.39 14.15
CA ARG A 233 -20.51 10.74 14.51
C ARG A 233 -19.09 10.66 15.07
N PRO A 234 -18.11 11.35 14.45
CA PRO A 234 -16.74 11.31 14.92
C PRO A 234 -16.61 12.01 16.28
N THR A 235 -15.99 11.35 17.26
CA THR A 235 -15.76 11.90 18.61
C THR A 235 -14.27 11.96 18.98
N GLY A 236 -13.92 12.93 19.84
CA GLY A 236 -12.60 13.01 20.47
C GLY A 236 -11.45 13.37 19.51
N LEU A 237 -10.38 12.57 19.57
CA LEU A 237 -9.15 12.80 18.81
C LEU A 237 -9.35 12.70 17.30
N LEU A 238 -10.29 11.86 16.84
CA LEU A 238 -10.59 11.67 15.42
C LEU A 238 -11.17 12.94 14.80
N TRP A 239 -12.06 13.62 15.53
CA TRP A 239 -12.58 14.93 15.13
C TRP A 239 -11.46 15.96 15.02
N LEU A 240 -10.59 16.05 16.02
CA LEU A 240 -9.45 16.99 16.01
C LEU A 240 -8.51 16.73 14.82
N ARG A 241 -8.17 15.46 14.57
CA ARG A 241 -7.34 15.04 13.43
C ARG A 241 -7.93 15.52 12.10
N ARG A 242 -9.24 15.36 11.90
CA ARG A 242 -9.91 15.82 10.66
C ARG A 242 -9.88 17.33 10.51
N GLN A 243 -10.12 18.07 11.59
CA GLN A 243 -10.03 19.54 11.53
C GLN A 243 -8.62 20.01 11.16
N ILE A 244 -7.58 19.36 11.71
CA ILE A 244 -6.19 19.66 11.35
C ILE A 244 -5.94 19.41 9.85
N LEU A 245 -6.40 18.27 9.33
CA LEU A 245 -6.18 17.88 7.94
C LEU A 245 -7.06 18.63 6.93
N ARG A 246 -8.21 19.17 7.34
CA ARG A 246 -9.09 19.95 6.46
C ARG A 246 -8.46 21.28 6.01
N HIS A 247 -7.61 21.86 6.86
CA HIS A 247 -6.88 23.09 6.54
C HIS A 247 -5.41 22.97 7.00
N PRO A 248 -4.57 22.15 6.34
CA PRO A 248 -3.27 21.78 6.85
C PRO A 248 -2.33 22.99 6.95
N THR A 249 -2.33 23.85 5.93
CA THR A 249 -1.46 25.04 5.88
C THR A 249 -1.83 26.06 6.98
N ILE A 250 -3.12 26.37 7.12
CA ILE A 250 -3.60 27.35 8.11
C ILE A 250 -3.41 26.80 9.52
N THR A 251 -3.70 25.52 9.74
CA THR A 251 -3.55 24.90 11.07
C THR A 251 -2.09 24.85 11.48
N TYR A 252 -1.19 24.44 10.57
CA TYR A 252 0.25 24.37 10.85
C TYR A 252 0.85 25.76 11.10
N LEU A 253 0.68 26.70 10.17
CA LEU A 253 1.25 28.05 10.31
C LEU A 253 0.59 28.83 11.45
N GLY A 254 -0.72 28.69 11.63
CA GLY A 254 -1.46 29.34 12.70
C GLY A 254 -1.06 28.86 14.08
N SER A 255 -0.91 27.54 14.28
CA SER A 255 -0.44 26.99 15.56
C SER A 255 1.03 27.28 15.83
N ALA A 256 1.90 27.28 14.79
CA ALA A 256 3.30 27.70 14.92
C ALA A 256 3.41 29.18 15.33
N ALA A 257 2.65 30.06 14.68
CA ALA A 257 2.60 31.49 15.01
C ALA A 257 2.04 31.73 16.42
N LEU A 258 0.96 31.03 16.79
CA LEU A 258 0.36 31.14 18.11
C LEU A 258 1.33 30.70 19.22
N LEU A 259 2.01 29.56 19.05
CA LEU A 259 2.92 29.06 20.07
C LEU A 259 4.18 29.93 20.18
N THR A 260 4.67 30.45 19.05
CA THR A 260 5.76 31.44 19.02
C THR A 260 5.35 32.71 19.78
N LEU A 261 4.12 33.20 19.55
CA LEU A 261 3.58 34.37 20.23
C LEU A 261 3.45 34.12 21.74
N VAL A 262 2.99 32.94 22.17
CA VAL A 262 2.89 32.59 23.59
C VAL A 262 4.27 32.63 24.26
N VAL A 263 5.29 32.03 23.65
CA VAL A 263 6.67 32.06 24.19
C VAL A 263 7.21 33.49 24.24
N LEU A 264 6.95 34.29 23.19
CA LEU A 264 7.37 35.69 23.13
C LEU A 264 6.69 36.54 24.22
N LEU A 265 5.38 36.38 24.41
CA LEU A 265 4.62 37.09 25.44
C LEU A 265 5.08 36.71 26.85
N LEU A 266 5.43 35.43 27.09
CA LEU A 266 6.02 35.01 28.37
C LEU A 266 7.39 35.65 28.63
N ALA A 267 8.23 35.76 27.60
CA ALA A 267 9.53 36.43 27.71
C ALA A 267 9.39 37.95 27.95
N LEU A 268 8.42 38.59 27.28
CA LEU A 268 8.13 40.01 27.49
C LEU A 268 7.54 40.27 28.87
N TRP A 269 6.63 39.42 29.34
CA TRP A 269 6.08 39.51 30.69
C TRP A 269 7.18 39.39 31.76
N TYR A 270 8.15 38.49 31.55
CA TYR A 270 9.33 38.38 32.43
C TYR A 270 10.23 39.62 32.38
N ALA A 271 10.44 40.21 31.20
CA ALA A 271 11.22 41.42 31.02
C ALA A 271 10.54 42.65 31.67
N GLU A 272 9.21 42.74 31.63
CA GLU A 272 8.45 43.78 32.31
C GLU A 272 8.47 43.60 33.84
N ALA A 273 8.32 42.35 34.33
CA ALA A 273 8.38 42.03 35.76
C ALA A 273 9.74 42.39 36.39
N THR A 274 10.81 42.40 35.60
CA THR A 274 12.16 42.84 36.02
C THR A 274 12.38 44.36 35.88
N ARG A 275 11.33 45.13 35.58
CA ARG A 275 11.35 46.57 35.30
C ARG A 275 12.28 46.96 34.14
N GLY A 276 12.33 46.15 33.09
CA GLY A 276 13.05 46.49 31.87
C GLY A 276 12.53 47.75 31.21
N GLY A 277 13.43 48.62 30.75
CA GLY A 277 13.06 49.79 29.96
C GLY A 277 12.50 49.41 28.57
N PRO A 278 11.86 50.33 27.84
CA PRO A 278 11.25 50.04 26.53
C PRO A 278 12.26 49.51 25.49
N TRP A 279 13.52 49.93 25.55
CA TRP A 279 14.59 49.40 24.70
C TRP A 279 14.94 47.93 25.02
N MET A 280 14.78 47.53 26.27
CA MET A 280 15.05 46.16 26.72
C MET A 280 13.99 45.21 26.17
N LEU A 281 12.73 45.65 26.07
CA LEU A 281 11.65 44.88 25.44
C LEU A 281 11.90 44.66 23.94
N VAL A 282 12.40 45.67 23.22
CA VAL A 282 12.77 45.54 21.81
C VAL A 282 13.92 44.55 21.64
N LEU A 283 14.95 44.65 22.48
CA LEU A 283 16.10 43.74 22.45
C LEU A 283 15.69 42.29 22.74
N VAL A 284 14.86 42.08 23.77
CA VAL A 284 14.32 40.76 24.13
C VAL A 284 13.49 40.20 22.99
N THR A 285 12.62 41.00 22.37
CA THR A 285 11.82 40.55 21.22
C THR A 285 12.70 40.05 20.09
N LEU A 286 13.70 40.84 19.70
CA LEU A 286 14.60 40.51 18.59
C LEU A 286 15.44 39.26 18.87
N LEU A 287 15.91 39.10 20.11
CA LEU A 287 16.76 37.98 20.52
C LEU A 287 15.97 36.69 20.78
N VAL A 288 14.72 36.80 21.26
CA VAL A 288 13.86 35.65 21.60
C VAL A 288 13.04 35.17 20.41
N LEU A 289 12.76 36.00 19.40
CA LEU A 289 11.92 35.62 18.26
C LEU A 289 12.41 34.33 17.57
N VAL A 290 13.71 34.24 17.27
CA VAL A 290 14.27 33.06 16.61
C VAL A 290 14.21 31.83 17.52
N PRO A 291 14.72 31.84 18.77
CA PRO A 291 14.56 30.73 19.71
C PRO A 291 13.09 30.34 20.00
N ALA A 292 12.18 31.31 20.07
CA ALA A 292 10.76 31.04 20.29
C ALA A 292 10.16 30.28 19.10
N SER A 293 10.50 30.67 17.87
CA SER A 293 10.02 29.99 16.67
C SER A 293 10.56 28.55 16.55
N THR A 294 11.82 28.32 16.94
CA THR A 294 12.41 26.97 16.89
C THR A 294 11.79 26.06 17.95
N VAL A 295 11.58 26.56 19.18
CA VAL A 295 10.83 25.83 20.22
C VAL A 295 9.42 25.51 19.73
N ALA A 296 8.75 26.48 19.11
CA ALA A 296 7.40 26.30 18.60
C ALA A 296 7.30 25.22 17.54
N LEU A 297 8.16 25.27 16.52
CA LEU A 297 8.21 24.27 15.45
C LEU A 297 8.55 22.88 15.99
N ASN A 298 9.47 22.76 16.96
CA ASN A 298 9.84 21.47 17.54
C ASN A 298 8.70 20.83 18.34
N VAL A 299 8.02 21.61 19.19
CA VAL A 299 6.85 21.14 19.95
C VAL A 299 5.74 20.70 18.99
N LEU A 300 5.46 21.52 17.97
CA LEU A 300 4.42 21.28 17.01
C LEU A 300 4.71 20.06 16.11
N ASN A 301 5.94 19.91 15.61
CA ASN A 301 6.35 18.73 14.85
C ASN A 301 6.25 17.46 15.71
N THR A 302 6.65 17.51 16.97
CA THR A 302 6.51 16.38 17.92
C THR A 302 5.05 16.04 18.20
N LEU A 303 4.19 17.04 18.34
CA LEU A 303 2.77 16.85 18.59
C LEU A 303 2.06 16.26 17.36
N PHE A 304 2.29 16.84 16.18
CA PHE A 304 1.68 16.37 14.93
C PHE A 304 2.15 14.98 14.54
N THR A 305 3.42 14.63 14.71
CA THR A 305 3.89 13.26 14.46
C THR A 305 3.29 12.21 15.40
N ARG A 306 2.77 12.61 16.58
CA ARG A 306 2.03 11.71 17.49
C ARG A 306 0.53 11.63 17.19
N ILE A 307 -0.08 12.71 16.70
CA ILE A 307 -1.53 12.79 16.41
C ILE A 307 -1.86 12.28 15.01
N LEU A 308 -0.98 12.51 14.03
CA LEU A 308 -1.18 12.20 12.63
C LEU A 308 -0.39 10.94 12.27
N PRO A 309 -1.03 9.75 12.18
CA PRO A 309 -0.36 8.56 11.69
C PRO A 309 0.00 8.71 10.20
N PRO A 310 1.03 7.99 9.73
CA PRO A 310 1.45 8.03 8.33
C PRO A 310 0.31 7.58 7.40
N HIS A 311 0.12 8.30 6.30
CA HIS A 311 -0.85 7.91 5.28
C HIS A 311 -0.21 6.92 4.32
N VAL A 312 -0.52 5.63 4.49
CA VAL A 312 -0.10 4.59 3.54
C VAL A 312 -0.94 4.74 2.27
N LEU A 313 -0.32 4.70 1.09
CA LEU A 313 -1.07 4.71 -0.16
C LEU A 313 -1.59 3.30 -0.47
N PRO A 314 -2.84 3.16 -0.94
CA PRO A 314 -3.35 1.88 -1.45
C PRO A 314 -2.43 1.31 -2.52
N LYS A 315 -2.19 0.00 -2.47
CA LYS A 315 -1.33 -0.73 -3.42
C LYS A 315 -2.11 -1.78 -4.19
N LEU A 316 -1.66 -2.03 -5.42
CA LEU A 316 -2.13 -3.14 -6.25
C LEU A 316 -1.23 -4.36 -6.02
N ASP A 317 -1.79 -5.55 -6.15
CA ASP A 317 -1.07 -6.81 -6.09
C ASP A 317 -0.66 -7.24 -7.49
N PHE A 318 0.59 -7.00 -7.85
CA PHE A 318 1.19 -7.53 -9.08
C PHE A 318 2.15 -8.69 -8.77
N SER A 319 1.98 -9.39 -7.64
CA SER A 319 2.88 -10.49 -7.24
C SER A 319 2.94 -11.64 -8.25
N GLU A 320 1.92 -11.79 -9.08
CA GLU A 320 1.84 -12.77 -10.18
C GLU A 320 2.42 -12.28 -11.51
N GLY A 321 2.74 -10.99 -11.62
CA GLY A 321 3.24 -10.31 -12.81
C GLY A 321 2.53 -8.97 -13.03
N VAL A 322 3.25 -8.00 -13.58
CA VAL A 322 2.70 -6.69 -13.97
C VAL A 322 1.94 -6.84 -15.30
N PRO A 323 0.70 -6.33 -15.44
CA PRO A 323 -0.03 -6.35 -16.71
C PRO A 323 0.51 -5.32 -17.70
N ALA A 324 0.26 -5.50 -19.00
CA ALA A 324 0.68 -4.56 -20.04
C ALA A 324 0.14 -3.13 -19.83
N GLU A 325 -1.05 -2.98 -19.23
CA GLU A 325 -1.65 -1.69 -18.91
C GLU A 325 -0.91 -0.92 -17.79
N ALA A 326 -0.15 -1.65 -16.96
CA ALA A 326 0.66 -1.12 -15.87
C ALA A 326 2.16 -1.20 -16.19
N ARG A 327 2.52 -1.19 -17.48
CA ARG A 327 3.93 -1.21 -17.92
C ARG A 327 4.74 -0.16 -17.17
N THR A 328 5.85 -0.62 -16.60
CA THR A 328 6.64 0.14 -15.63
C THR A 328 8.08 0.27 -16.13
N MET A 329 8.65 1.46 -16.00
CA MET A 329 10.05 1.69 -16.32
C MET A 329 10.84 1.97 -15.05
N VAL A 330 11.85 1.15 -14.77
CA VAL A 330 12.83 1.39 -13.71
C VAL A 330 13.93 2.28 -14.27
N VAL A 331 14.12 3.46 -13.71
CA VAL A 331 15.04 4.48 -14.20
C VAL A 331 16.15 4.74 -13.19
N VAL A 332 17.39 4.81 -13.67
CA VAL A 332 18.57 5.10 -12.85
C VAL A 332 19.20 6.40 -13.37
N PRO A 333 19.05 7.54 -12.67
CA PRO A 333 19.72 8.78 -13.03
C PRO A 333 21.17 8.75 -12.57
N ALA A 334 22.10 8.88 -13.51
CA ALA A 334 23.54 8.82 -13.28
C ALA A 334 24.30 9.96 -13.96
N LEU A 335 25.57 10.11 -13.59
CA LEU A 335 26.53 11.00 -14.26
C LEU A 335 27.59 10.13 -14.91
N LEU A 336 27.92 10.42 -16.16
CA LEU A 336 29.04 9.78 -16.84
C LEU A 336 30.27 10.68 -16.70
N SER A 337 31.22 10.22 -15.90
CA SER A 337 32.50 10.93 -15.70
C SER A 337 33.66 10.13 -16.26
N GLN A 338 33.63 8.80 -16.11
CA GLN A 338 34.69 7.90 -16.57
C GLN A 338 34.11 6.64 -17.21
N GLN A 339 34.95 5.96 -18.00
CA GLN A 339 34.59 4.71 -18.65
C GLN A 339 34.18 3.61 -17.65
N GLN A 340 34.82 3.56 -16.48
CA GLN A 340 34.49 2.58 -15.43
C GLN A 340 33.07 2.77 -14.88
N ASP A 341 32.55 4.00 -14.88
CA ASP A 341 31.18 4.30 -14.44
C ASP A 341 30.18 3.63 -15.38
N VAL A 342 30.44 3.66 -16.69
CA VAL A 342 29.59 3.03 -17.71
C VAL A 342 29.46 1.52 -17.45
N ASP A 343 30.59 0.84 -17.23
CA ASP A 343 30.63 -0.61 -17.00
C ASP A 343 29.89 -0.99 -15.71
N SER A 344 30.10 -0.21 -14.64
CA SER A 344 29.43 -0.40 -13.34
C SER A 344 27.92 -0.21 -13.45
N LEU A 345 27.48 0.89 -14.08
CA LEU A 345 26.07 1.22 -14.26
C LEU A 345 25.35 0.17 -15.12
N CYS A 346 25.98 -0.30 -16.20
CA CYS A 346 25.40 -1.35 -17.04
C CYS A 346 25.28 -2.69 -16.28
N SER A 347 26.29 -3.04 -15.49
CA SER A 347 26.26 -4.25 -14.65
C SER A 347 25.15 -4.17 -13.59
N GLN A 348 24.97 -3.01 -12.97
CA GLN A 348 23.87 -2.77 -12.03
C GLN A 348 22.51 -2.87 -12.71
N LEU A 349 22.35 -2.25 -13.88
CA LEU A 349 21.12 -2.30 -14.67
C LEU A 349 20.74 -3.75 -15.02
N GLU A 350 21.72 -4.57 -15.41
CA GLU A 350 21.54 -6.00 -15.64
C GLU A 350 21.14 -6.74 -14.35
N LEU A 351 21.77 -6.46 -13.20
CA LEU A 351 21.37 -7.03 -11.92
C LEU A 351 19.93 -6.67 -11.53
N HIS A 352 19.48 -5.44 -11.80
CA HIS A 352 18.11 -5.04 -11.59
C HIS A 352 17.14 -5.85 -12.45
N TYR A 353 17.45 -6.03 -13.73
CA TYR A 353 16.68 -6.88 -14.64
C TYR A 353 16.59 -8.32 -14.10
N LEU A 354 17.72 -8.95 -13.75
CA LEU A 354 17.75 -10.34 -13.27
C LEU A 354 16.97 -10.54 -11.96
N ARG A 355 16.85 -9.50 -11.12
CA ARG A 355 16.06 -9.55 -9.88
C ARG A 355 14.55 -9.40 -10.11
N CYS A 356 14.17 -8.81 -11.24
CA CYS A 356 12.77 -8.59 -11.62
C CYS A 356 12.25 -9.64 -12.61
N ALA A 357 13.15 -10.26 -13.38
CA ALA A 357 12.84 -11.28 -14.40
C ALA A 357 12.35 -12.62 -13.82
N ASP A 358 12.39 -12.80 -12.49
CA ASP A 358 12.16 -14.10 -11.84
C ASP A 358 10.68 -14.50 -11.69
N ARG A 359 9.73 -13.80 -12.32
CA ARG A 359 8.31 -14.19 -12.27
C ARG A 359 7.57 -14.06 -13.61
N ARG A 360 7.28 -15.25 -14.14
CA ARG A 360 6.14 -15.64 -14.98
C ARG A 360 6.10 -15.06 -16.41
N VAL A 361 6.56 -15.91 -17.32
CA VAL A 361 5.81 -16.30 -18.51
C VAL A 361 4.32 -16.35 -18.15
N VAL A 362 3.57 -15.30 -18.52
CA VAL A 362 2.11 -15.34 -18.46
C VAL A 362 1.69 -16.28 -19.58
N THR A 363 1.45 -17.55 -19.24
CA THR A 363 0.74 -18.47 -20.14
C THR A 363 -0.72 -18.08 -20.09
N THR A 364 -1.13 -17.15 -20.95
CA THR A 364 -2.55 -17.04 -21.28
C THR A 364 -2.96 -18.32 -21.98
N GLN A 365 -3.82 -19.13 -21.37
CA GLN A 365 -4.59 -20.15 -22.07
C GLN A 365 -5.59 -19.48 -23.01
N SER A 366 -5.10 -18.88 -24.09
CA SER A 366 -5.89 -18.64 -25.29
C SER A 366 -5.45 -19.67 -26.32
N ALA A 367 -6.42 -20.19 -27.07
CA ALA A 367 -6.30 -21.36 -27.93
C ALA A 367 -4.94 -21.47 -28.68
N ASN A 368 -4.18 -22.52 -28.37
CA ASN A 368 -3.12 -23.11 -29.19
C ASN A 368 -1.82 -22.31 -29.49
N GLN A 369 -1.36 -21.41 -28.62
CA GLN A 369 0.04 -20.97 -28.67
C GLN A 369 0.54 -20.48 -27.30
N ASP A 370 1.65 -21.02 -26.80
CA ASP A 370 2.39 -20.43 -25.68
C ASP A 370 3.08 -19.16 -26.19
N GLU A 371 2.42 -18.01 -26.07
CA GLU A 371 3.00 -16.71 -26.40
C GLU A 371 3.83 -16.21 -25.20
N ILE A 372 5.14 -16.08 -25.39
CA ILE A 372 6.02 -15.45 -24.41
C ILE A 372 5.76 -13.95 -24.50
N LEU A 373 4.87 -13.45 -23.65
CA LEU A 373 4.66 -12.01 -23.49
C LEU A 373 5.94 -11.39 -22.90
N PRO A 374 6.49 -10.33 -23.51
CA PRO A 374 7.70 -9.68 -23.02
C PRO A 374 7.45 -9.07 -21.65
N ASN A 375 8.46 -9.12 -20.76
CA ASN A 375 8.42 -8.49 -19.46
C ASN A 375 7.98 -7.01 -19.59
N PRO A 376 6.86 -6.60 -18.96
CA PRO A 376 6.38 -5.23 -19.00
C PRO A 376 7.15 -4.30 -18.06
N ILE A 377 8.23 -4.78 -17.43
CA ILE A 377 9.19 -3.95 -16.70
C ILE A 377 10.42 -3.71 -17.57
N THR A 378 10.63 -2.46 -17.96
CA THR A 378 11.82 -2.02 -18.73
C THR A 378 12.78 -1.23 -17.85
N PHE A 379 14.04 -1.16 -18.25
CA PHE A 379 15.12 -0.54 -17.46
C PHE A 379 15.79 0.57 -18.27
N ALA A 380 15.90 1.77 -17.72
CA ALA A 380 16.51 2.91 -18.42
C ALA A 380 17.60 3.57 -17.59
N LEU A 381 18.72 3.88 -18.25
CA LEU A 381 19.77 4.72 -17.69
C LEU A 381 19.58 6.16 -18.17
N LEU A 382 19.40 7.10 -17.24
CA LEU A 382 19.29 8.52 -17.55
C LEU A 382 20.63 9.19 -17.22
N THR A 383 21.39 9.59 -18.23
CA THR A 383 22.76 10.09 -18.02
C THR A 383 22.88 11.56 -18.37
N ASP A 384 23.69 12.28 -17.57
CA ASP A 384 24.26 13.57 -17.97
C ASP A 384 25.78 13.45 -17.95
N TYR A 385 26.45 14.38 -18.61
CA TYR A 385 27.86 14.60 -18.40
C TYR A 385 28.14 15.28 -17.05
N GLY A 386 29.38 15.18 -16.57
CA GLY A 386 29.89 16.03 -15.49
C GLY A 386 29.94 17.52 -15.87
N ASP A 387 29.99 18.37 -14.86
CA ASP A 387 30.06 19.83 -15.00
C ASP A 387 31.34 20.24 -15.74
N ALA A 388 31.23 21.15 -16.72
CA ALA A 388 32.33 21.51 -17.62
C ALA A 388 32.36 23.02 -17.96
N PRO A 389 33.53 23.56 -18.38
CA PRO A 389 33.66 24.95 -18.82
C PRO A 389 33.09 25.21 -20.22
N GLU A 390 32.90 24.17 -21.03
CA GLU A 390 32.35 24.22 -22.39
C GLU A 390 31.17 23.24 -22.54
N GLU A 391 30.32 23.46 -23.55
CA GLU A 391 29.13 22.64 -23.81
C GLU A 391 29.52 21.20 -24.16
N GLU A 392 30.52 21.03 -25.03
CA GLU A 392 31.10 19.76 -25.45
C GLU A 392 32.59 19.71 -25.06
N MET A 393 33.00 18.58 -24.49
CA MET A 393 34.39 18.27 -24.14
C MET A 393 34.91 17.14 -25.05
N PRO A 394 36.23 17.08 -25.34
CA PRO A 394 36.79 16.06 -26.23
C PRO A 394 36.55 14.60 -25.77
N GLU A 395 36.40 14.38 -24.47
CA GLU A 395 36.22 13.06 -23.85
C GLU A 395 34.77 12.55 -23.89
N ASP A 396 33.82 13.45 -24.14
CA ASP A 396 32.39 13.19 -24.06
C ASP A 396 31.91 12.17 -25.08
N HIS A 397 32.47 12.23 -26.29
CA HIS A 397 32.08 11.36 -27.40
C HIS A 397 32.42 9.90 -27.07
N ALA A 398 33.62 9.65 -26.54
CA ALA A 398 34.06 8.31 -26.18
C ALA A 398 33.18 7.68 -25.09
N LEU A 399 32.78 8.48 -24.08
CA LEU A 399 31.91 8.00 -23.00
C LEU A 399 30.52 7.59 -23.50
N ILE A 400 29.93 8.37 -24.41
CA ILE A 400 28.60 8.08 -24.96
C ILE A 400 28.60 6.96 -25.97
N GLU A 401 29.62 6.87 -26.82
CA GLU A 401 29.80 5.72 -27.69
C GLU A 401 29.91 4.43 -26.85
N ALA A 402 30.69 4.46 -25.77
CA ALA A 402 30.84 3.29 -24.92
C ALA A 402 29.54 2.93 -24.17
N ALA A 403 28.80 3.91 -23.65
CA ALA A 403 27.50 3.67 -23.02
C ALA A 403 26.47 3.12 -24.02
N THR A 404 26.44 3.66 -25.24
CA THR A 404 25.57 3.20 -26.32
C THR A 404 25.90 1.76 -26.71
N ALA A 405 27.19 1.44 -26.87
CA ALA A 405 27.66 0.09 -27.17
C ALA A 405 27.32 -0.90 -26.05
N ALA A 406 27.52 -0.52 -24.78
CA ALA A 406 27.23 -1.37 -23.62
C ALA A 406 25.74 -1.72 -23.50
N ILE A 407 24.85 -0.73 -23.66
CA ILE A 407 23.39 -0.95 -23.62
C ILE A 407 22.92 -1.76 -24.85
N THR A 408 23.50 -1.52 -26.02
CA THR A 408 23.21 -2.32 -27.22
C THR A 408 23.62 -3.78 -27.02
N ALA A 409 24.81 -4.04 -26.46
CA ALA A 409 25.27 -5.39 -26.14
C ALA A 409 24.37 -6.09 -25.10
N LEU A 410 23.87 -5.35 -24.10
CA LEU A 410 22.87 -5.89 -23.17
C LEU A 410 21.56 -6.24 -23.88
N ASN A 411 21.06 -5.39 -24.78
CA ASN A 411 19.86 -5.70 -25.55
C ASN A 411 20.07 -6.87 -26.53
N GLU A 412 21.27 -7.10 -27.04
CA GLU A 412 21.57 -8.29 -27.85
C GLU A 412 21.59 -9.59 -27.03
N LYS A 413 21.92 -9.50 -25.74
CA LYS A 413 21.96 -10.65 -24.82
C LYS A 413 20.57 -11.20 -24.46
N TYR A 414 19.54 -10.35 -24.48
CA TYR A 414 18.19 -10.71 -24.04
C TYR A 414 17.16 -10.52 -25.16
N VAL A 415 16.30 -11.52 -25.36
CA VAL A 415 15.28 -11.52 -26.44
C VAL A 415 14.34 -10.31 -26.35
N GLU A 416 13.99 -9.90 -25.13
CA GLU A 416 13.02 -8.84 -24.86
C GLU A 416 13.57 -7.42 -25.03
N ARG A 417 14.90 -7.26 -25.18
CA ARG A 417 15.58 -5.96 -25.30
C ARG A 417 15.10 -4.90 -24.28
N PRO A 418 15.18 -5.20 -22.97
CA PRO A 418 14.51 -4.40 -21.95
C PRO A 418 15.26 -3.11 -21.56
N PHE A 419 16.43 -2.84 -22.14
CA PHE A 419 17.34 -1.78 -21.70
C PHE A 419 17.28 -0.53 -22.58
N TYR A 420 17.28 0.63 -21.93
CA TYR A 420 17.21 1.94 -22.56
C TYR A 420 18.34 2.85 -22.08
N LEU A 421 18.83 3.72 -22.95
CA LEU A 421 19.73 4.81 -22.61
C LEU A 421 19.10 6.12 -23.06
N PHE A 422 19.06 7.10 -22.15
CA PHE A 422 18.68 8.46 -22.48
C PHE A 422 19.75 9.40 -21.95
N HIS A 423 20.47 10.05 -22.85
CA HIS A 423 21.57 10.94 -22.50
C HIS A 423 21.28 12.38 -22.91
N ARG A 424 21.54 13.33 -22.01
CA ARG A 424 21.32 14.77 -22.22
C ARG A 424 22.61 15.53 -22.48
N HIS A 425 22.55 16.51 -23.38
CA HIS A 425 23.63 17.49 -23.56
C HIS A 425 23.66 18.51 -22.41
N ARG A 426 24.80 19.22 -22.25
CA ARG A 426 24.94 20.25 -21.22
C ARG A 426 24.20 21.52 -21.62
N LEU A 427 23.68 22.24 -20.64
CA LEU A 427 23.09 23.56 -20.82
C LEU A 427 23.83 24.58 -19.95
N TRP A 428 23.92 25.82 -20.43
CA TRP A 428 24.59 26.89 -19.69
C TRP A 428 23.80 27.27 -18.44
N ASN A 429 24.45 27.27 -17.28
CA ASN A 429 23.87 27.74 -16.02
C ASN A 429 24.45 29.11 -15.63
N GLU A 430 23.66 30.17 -15.77
CA GLU A 430 24.06 31.55 -15.44
C GLU A 430 24.43 31.74 -13.96
N SER A 431 23.83 30.97 -13.04
CA SER A 431 24.05 31.14 -11.60
C SER A 431 25.37 30.55 -11.10
N GLU A 432 25.82 29.45 -11.71
CA GLU A 432 27.07 28.75 -11.35
C GLU A 432 28.20 29.03 -12.35
N GLY A 433 27.89 29.59 -13.53
CA GLY A 433 28.86 29.94 -14.56
C GLY A 433 29.50 28.73 -15.23
N VAL A 434 28.79 27.60 -15.30
CA VAL A 434 29.26 26.32 -15.85
C VAL A 434 28.23 25.71 -16.80
N TRP A 435 28.70 24.85 -17.70
CA TRP A 435 27.85 23.97 -18.51
C TRP A 435 27.56 22.70 -17.74
N MET A 436 26.28 22.39 -17.54
CA MET A 436 25.85 21.23 -16.75
C MET A 436 24.47 20.73 -17.18
N GLY A 437 24.09 19.52 -16.75
CA GLY A 437 22.73 19.01 -16.96
C GLY A 437 21.69 19.85 -16.21
N TRP A 438 20.63 20.28 -16.91
CA TRP A 438 19.55 21.08 -16.30
C TRP A 438 18.88 20.33 -15.15
N GLU A 439 18.74 21.01 -14.00
CA GLU A 439 18.15 20.52 -12.75
C GLU A 439 18.62 19.11 -12.28
N ARG A 440 19.88 18.72 -12.56
CA ARG A 440 20.50 17.43 -12.14
C ARG A 440 19.50 16.24 -12.18
N LYS A 441 19.31 15.53 -11.05
CA LYS A 441 18.40 14.37 -10.93
C LYS A 441 16.95 14.71 -11.28
N ARG A 442 16.44 15.90 -10.90
CA ARG A 442 15.03 16.29 -11.12
C ARG A 442 14.75 16.58 -12.59
N GLY A 443 15.66 17.29 -13.25
CA GLY A 443 15.54 17.63 -14.67
C GLY A 443 15.50 16.39 -15.55
N LYS A 444 16.38 15.40 -15.30
CA LYS A 444 16.36 14.10 -16.00
C LYS A 444 14.95 13.48 -15.97
N LEU A 445 14.36 13.37 -14.79
CA LEU A 445 13.04 12.74 -14.63
C LEU A 445 11.91 13.57 -15.24
N GLN A 446 11.98 14.90 -15.16
CA GLN A 446 10.98 15.77 -15.77
C GLN A 446 10.99 15.68 -17.29
N GLU A 447 12.17 15.68 -17.91
CA GLU A 447 12.29 15.52 -19.36
C GLU A 447 11.88 14.13 -19.82
N LEU A 448 12.23 13.07 -19.08
CA LEU A 448 11.75 11.72 -19.40
C LEU A 448 10.21 11.68 -19.39
N ASN A 449 9.57 12.27 -18.38
CA ASN A 449 8.11 12.37 -18.35
C ASN A 449 7.53 13.13 -19.54
N ARG A 450 8.22 14.16 -20.04
CA ARG A 450 7.82 14.86 -21.27
C ARG A 450 7.99 13.97 -22.50
N LEU A 451 9.12 13.27 -22.62
CA LEU A 451 9.41 12.33 -23.71
C LEU A 451 8.36 11.21 -23.78
N LEU A 452 8.03 10.57 -22.66
CA LEU A 452 7.01 9.51 -22.58
C LEU A 452 5.59 10.03 -22.92
N ARG A 453 5.37 11.34 -22.82
CA ARG A 453 4.13 12.01 -23.23
C ARG A 453 4.14 12.50 -24.68
N GLY A 454 5.21 12.25 -25.44
CA GLY A 454 5.33 12.59 -26.85
C GLY A 454 5.92 13.98 -27.12
N ALA A 455 6.66 14.56 -26.17
CA ALA A 455 7.40 15.79 -26.43
C ALA A 455 8.71 15.48 -27.18
N ASP A 456 8.94 16.20 -28.28
CA ASP A 456 10.15 16.06 -29.10
C ASP A 456 11.23 17.11 -28.76
N ASP A 457 10.93 18.06 -27.87
CA ASP A 457 11.78 19.21 -27.52
C ASP A 457 12.60 18.99 -26.23
N THR A 458 13.03 17.76 -25.98
CA THR A 458 13.86 17.41 -24.83
C THR A 458 15.36 17.60 -25.12
N SER A 459 16.17 17.77 -24.07
CA SER A 459 17.63 17.83 -24.18
C SER A 459 18.29 16.46 -24.38
N TYR A 460 17.51 15.39 -24.48
CA TYR A 460 18.00 14.05 -24.78
C TYR A 460 18.54 13.95 -26.21
N SER A 461 19.86 14.10 -26.36
CA SER A 461 20.58 14.05 -27.63
C SER A 461 20.79 12.62 -28.11
N VAL A 462 21.01 11.67 -27.19
CA VAL A 462 21.19 10.25 -27.53
C VAL A 462 20.13 9.41 -26.82
N GLN A 463 19.45 8.59 -27.61
CA GLN A 463 18.41 7.69 -27.15
C GLN A 463 18.63 6.30 -27.76
N VAL A 464 18.65 5.27 -26.92
CA VAL A 464 18.86 3.87 -27.33
C VAL A 464 17.73 3.04 -26.74
N GLY A 465 17.14 2.16 -27.55
CA GLY A 465 16.07 1.24 -27.16
C GLY A 465 14.89 1.23 -28.14
N GLU A 466 13.85 0.45 -27.85
CA GLU A 466 12.68 0.32 -28.72
C GLU A 466 11.63 1.40 -28.44
N HIS A 467 11.73 2.51 -29.17
CA HIS A 467 10.89 3.71 -28.99
C HIS A 467 9.37 3.47 -29.08
N ALA A 468 8.93 2.45 -29.84
CA ALA A 468 7.51 2.12 -29.99
C ALA A 468 6.85 1.80 -28.64
N THR A 469 7.60 1.23 -27.70
CA THR A 469 7.12 0.79 -26.39
C THR A 469 7.08 1.91 -25.34
N LEU A 470 7.72 3.06 -25.61
CA LEU A 470 7.79 4.17 -24.65
C LEU A 470 6.40 4.78 -24.38
N SER A 471 5.57 4.84 -25.42
CA SER A 471 4.21 5.40 -25.32
C SER A 471 3.27 4.61 -24.43
N THR A 472 3.61 3.35 -24.10
CA THR A 472 2.80 2.45 -23.27
C THR A 472 3.26 2.40 -21.82
N VAL A 473 4.38 3.04 -21.46
CA VAL A 473 4.85 3.13 -20.07
C VAL A 473 3.90 4.02 -19.26
N ARG A 474 3.38 3.48 -18.15
CA ARG A 474 2.45 4.19 -17.26
C ARG A 474 3.07 4.56 -15.91
N TYR A 475 3.98 3.74 -15.42
CA TYR A 475 4.64 3.95 -14.12
C TYR A 475 6.15 4.06 -14.27
N ILE A 476 6.77 4.84 -13.39
CA ILE A 476 8.23 5.02 -13.33
C ILE A 476 8.69 4.74 -11.91
N ILE A 477 9.65 3.84 -11.76
CA ILE A 477 10.35 3.58 -10.50
C ILE A 477 11.73 4.21 -10.60
N THR A 478 12.02 5.20 -9.78
CA THR A 478 13.32 5.88 -9.76
C THR A 478 14.23 5.25 -8.73
N LEU A 479 15.41 4.78 -9.15
CA LEU A 479 16.44 4.24 -8.26
C LEU A 479 17.67 5.12 -8.31
N ASP A 480 18.30 5.38 -7.16
CA ASP A 480 19.63 5.98 -7.16
C ASP A 480 20.67 4.97 -7.69
N ALA A 481 21.79 5.46 -8.25
CA ALA A 481 22.84 4.62 -8.83
C ALA A 481 23.51 3.64 -7.83
N ASP A 482 23.34 3.86 -6.53
CA ASP A 482 23.83 2.99 -5.46
C ASP A 482 22.73 2.11 -4.84
N THR A 483 21.47 2.30 -5.24
CA THR A 483 20.33 1.59 -4.66
C THR A 483 20.04 0.30 -5.43
N LEU A 484 20.10 -0.83 -4.73
CA LEU A 484 19.74 -2.13 -5.29
C LEU A 484 18.30 -2.50 -4.95
N LEU A 485 17.48 -2.71 -5.99
CA LEU A 485 16.10 -3.15 -5.82
C LEU A 485 16.07 -4.57 -5.20
N PRO A 486 15.34 -4.81 -4.10
CA PRO A 486 15.11 -6.15 -3.57
C PRO A 486 14.29 -7.00 -4.56
N ARG A 487 14.43 -8.32 -4.48
CA ARG A 487 13.69 -9.24 -5.34
C ARG A 487 12.18 -9.09 -5.11
N GLY A 488 11.41 -8.92 -6.19
CA GLY A 488 9.95 -8.86 -6.15
C GLY A 488 9.34 -7.49 -5.79
N GLU A 489 10.14 -6.49 -5.42
CA GLU A 489 9.60 -5.16 -5.01
C GLU A 489 9.07 -4.34 -6.19
N ALA A 490 9.57 -4.53 -7.42
CA ALA A 490 8.99 -3.89 -8.60
C ALA A 490 7.58 -4.42 -8.96
N HIS A 491 7.21 -5.57 -8.39
CA HIS A 491 5.90 -6.21 -8.57
C HIS A 491 4.94 -5.93 -7.39
N ARG A 492 5.35 -5.08 -6.43
CA ARG A 492 4.59 -4.66 -5.25
C ARG A 492 4.36 -3.15 -5.28
#